data_AF-A0A1F9CW71-F1
#
_entry.id   AF-A0A1F9CW71-F1
#
_cell.length_a   1.000
_cell.length_b   1.000
_cell.length_c   1.000
_cell.angle_alpha   90.00
_cell.angle_beta   90.00
_cell.angle_gamma   90.00
#
_symmetry.space_group_name_H-M   'P 1'
#
loop_
_entity.id
_entity.type
_entity.pdbx_description
1 polymer ?
#
loop_
_entity_poly.entity_id
_entity_poly.type
_entity_poly.pdbx_seq_one_letter_code
_entity_poly.pdbx_strand_id
1 'polypeptide(L)' 'MSLTSPKIPFSCPVCGNKTEYPVEKMVEGALLHCSFCKLNLKLHGHMWQDVRREIDRLKKEG' A
#
# COMPACT_ATOMS: atom_id res chain seq x y z
N MET A 1 -22.89 -7.52 -6.30
CA MET A 1 -21.70 -7.00 -7.00
C MET A 1 -20.53 -7.08 -6.05
N SER A 2 -19.66 -8.08 -6.23
CA SER A 2 -18.46 -8.24 -5.37
C SER A 2 -17.40 -7.25 -5.83
N LEU A 3 -17.50 -5.99 -5.37
CA LEU A 3 -16.48 -4.96 -5.57
C LEU A 3 -15.23 -5.37 -4.79
N THR A 4 -14.39 -6.21 -5.37
CA THR A 4 -13.07 -6.51 -4.80
C THR A 4 -12.17 -5.35 -5.18
N SER A 5 -11.99 -4.41 -4.25
CA SER A 5 -11.10 -3.26 -4.46
C SER A 5 -9.71 -3.77 -4.90
N PRO A 6 -9.09 -3.16 -5.93
CA PRO A 6 -7.77 -3.57 -6.38
C PRO A 6 -6.79 -3.48 -5.21
N LYS A 7 -5.91 -4.47 -5.12
CA LYS A 7 -4.88 -4.53 -4.08
C LYS A 7 -3.52 -4.23 -4.69
N ILE A 8 -2.67 -3.57 -3.92
CA ILE A 8 -1.29 -3.32 -4.28
C ILE A 8 -0.34 -4.01 -3.29
N PRO A 9 0.74 -4.60 -3.80
CA PRO A 9 1.79 -5.14 -2.95
C PRO A 9 2.59 -4.00 -2.32
N PHE A 10 2.74 -4.02 -1.01
CA PHE A 10 3.60 -3.12 -0.25
C PHE A 10 4.62 -3.92 0.54
N SER A 11 5.90 -3.61 0.36
CA SER A 11 6.98 -4.23 1.14
C SER A 11 7.24 -3.43 2.40
N CYS A 12 7.19 -4.10 3.56
CA CYS A 12 7.56 -3.50 4.83
C CYS A 12 9.06 -3.10 4.79
N PRO A 13 9.42 -1.82 4.97
CA PRO A 13 10.82 -1.39 4.94
C PRO A 13 11.64 -1.90 6.13
N VAL A 14 10.99 -2.44 7.17
CA VAL A 14 11.67 -2.96 8.37
C VAL A 14 11.99 -4.45 8.26
N CYS A 15 11.04 -5.25 7.77
CA CYS A 15 11.21 -6.72 7.72
C CYS A 15 11.27 -7.30 6.30
N GLY A 16 11.12 -6.49 5.26
CA GLY A 16 11.16 -6.91 3.85
C GLY A 16 9.94 -7.71 3.37
N ASN A 17 9.07 -8.17 4.28
CA ASN A 17 7.88 -8.93 3.89
C ASN A 17 6.89 -8.06 3.10
N LYS A 18 6.32 -8.66 2.07
CA LYS A 18 5.32 -8.04 1.20
C LYS A 18 3.92 -8.36 1.69
N THR A 19 3.07 -7.34 1.80
CA THR A 19 1.66 -7.45 2.17
C THR A 19 0.81 -6.74 1.13
N GLU A 20 -0.30 -7.35 0.74
CA GLU A 20 -1.25 -6.74 -0.19
C GLU A 20 -2.25 -5.86 0.55
N TYR A 21 -2.30 -4.57 0.20
CA TYR A 21 -3.25 -3.62 0.76
C TYR A 21 -4.25 -3.15 -0.30
N PRO A 22 -5.53 -2.99 0.04
CA PRO A 22 -6.49 -2.41 -0.88
C PRO A 22 -6.12 -0.95 -1.18
N VAL A 23 -6.23 -0.54 -2.45
CA VAL A 23 -5.83 0.79 -2.94
C VAL A 23 -6.49 1.92 -2.15
N GLU A 24 -7.76 1.75 -1.76
CA GLU A 24 -8.51 2.69 -0.92
C GLU A 24 -7.87 2.99 0.45
N LYS A 25 -7.08 2.06 1.00
CA LYS A 25 -6.35 2.25 2.27
C LYS A 25 -4.95 2.82 2.09
N MET A 26 -4.48 2.89 0.84
CA MET A 26 -3.14 3.35 0.49
C MET A 26 -3.22 4.83 0.13
N VAL A 27 -3.27 5.68 1.15
CA VAL A 27 -3.34 7.15 1.05
C VAL A 27 -2.24 7.80 1.87
N GLU A 28 -1.92 9.07 1.58
CA GLU A 28 -0.96 9.83 2.39
C GLU A 28 -1.42 9.92 3.85
N GLY A 29 -0.51 9.62 4.77
CA GLY A 29 -0.76 9.56 6.20
C GLY A 29 -1.36 8.23 6.69
N ALA A 30 -1.68 7.28 5.81
CA ALA A 30 -2.26 6.00 6.21
C ALA A 30 -1.37 5.23 7.18
N LEU A 31 -1.99 4.56 8.17
CA LEU A 31 -1.31 3.65 9.06
C LEU A 31 -1.43 2.22 8.53
N LEU A 32 -0.32 1.67 8.06
CA LEU A 32 -0.20 0.30 7.57
C LEU A 32 0.31 -0.59 8.69
N HIS A 33 -0.49 -1.54 9.11
CA HIS A 33 -0.08 -2.56 10.07
C HIS A 33 0.60 -3.73 9.34
N CYS A 34 1.85 -4.02 9.70
CA CYS A 34 2.56 -5.18 9.17
C CYS A 34 2.37 -6.40 10.09
N SER A 35 1.67 -7.43 9.62
CA SER A 35 1.40 -8.65 10.42
C SER A 35 2.65 -9.46 10.77
N PHE A 36 3.77 -9.24 10.07
CA PHE A 36 5.01 -9.97 10.26
C PHE A 36 5.84 -9.40 11.42
N CYS A 37 6.18 -8.11 11.36
CA CYS A 37 6.95 -7.43 12.41
C CYS A 37 6.08 -6.74 13.46
N LYS A 38 4.75 -6.74 13.29
CA LYS A 38 3.75 -6.11 14.17
C LYS A 38 3.91 -4.59 14.32
N LEU A 39 4.64 -3.95 13.42
CA LEU A 39 4.86 -2.50 13.41
C LEU A 39 3.77 -1.78 12.63
N ASN A 40 3.46 -0.57 13.08
CA ASN A 40 2.60 0.36 12.36
C ASN A 40 3.47 1.35 11.59
N LEU A 41 3.34 1.32 10.28
CA LEU A 41 4.08 2.18 9.36
C LEU A 41 3.16 3.29 8.89
N LYS A 42 3.60 4.53 9.02
CA LYS A 42 2.88 5.66 8.44
C LYS A 42 3.31 5.83 6.99
N LEU A 43 2.38 5.81 6.04
CA LEU A 43 2.67 6.08 4.64
C LEU A 43 2.81 7.59 4.43
N HIS A 44 4.00 8.09 4.16
CA HIS A 44 4.24 9.53 3.99
C HIS A 44 5.48 9.80 3.13
N GLY A 45 5.59 11.03 2.60
CA GLY A 45 6.77 11.48 1.88
C GLY A 45 7.11 10.61 0.67
N HIS A 46 8.39 10.27 0.51
CA HIS A 46 8.88 9.45 -0.61
C HIS A 46 8.17 8.10 -0.72
N MET A 47 7.89 7.46 0.42
CA MET A 47 7.20 6.16 0.45
C MET A 47 5.78 6.23 -0.13
N TRP A 48 5.09 7.35 0.09
CA TRP A 48 3.79 7.61 -0.53
C TRP A 48 3.90 7.87 -2.03
N GLN A 49 4.92 8.61 -2.48
CA GLN A 49 5.10 8.91 -3.90
C GLN A 49 5.27 7.65 -4.75
N ASP A 50 6.03 6.67 -4.26
CA ASP A 50 6.22 5.38 -4.94
C ASP A 50 4.91 4.60 -5.03
N VAL A 51 4.18 4.50 -3.91
CA VAL A 51 2.86 3.87 -3.87
C VAL A 51 1.87 4.56 -4.81
N ARG A 52 1.86 5.90 -4.83
CA ARG A 52 0.97 6.70 -5.68
C ARG A 52 1.25 6.45 -7.17
N ARG A 53 2.51 6.30 -7.58
CA ARG A 53 2.87 5.97 -8.97
C ARG A 53 2.33 4.59 -9.37
N GLU A 54 2.42 3.60 -8.47
CA GLU A 54 1.89 2.26 -8.73
C GLU A 54 0.37 2.26 -8.84
N ILE A 55 -0.32 3.02 -7.97
CA ILE A 55 -1.77 3.23 -8.05
C ILE A 55 -2.16 3.89 -9.38
N ASP A 56 -1.42 4.91 -9.83
CA ASP A 56 -1.68 5.60 -11.10
C ASP A 56 -1.49 4.66 -12.30
N ARG A 57 -0.46 3.80 -12.26
CA ARG A 57 -0.24 2.77 -13.29
C ARG A 57 -1.44 1.83 -13.38
N LEU A 58 -1.90 1.30 -12.25
CA LEU A 58 -3.06 0.39 -12.21
C LEU A 58 -4.35 1.04 -12.69
N LYS A 59 -4.53 2.34 -12.48
CA LYS A 59 -5.69 3.09 -13.00
C LYS A 59 -5.63 3.32 -14.51
N LYS A 60 -4.43 3.37 -15.10
CA LYS A 60 -4.25 3.57 -16.55
C LYS A 60 -4.32 2.27 -17.34
N GLU A 61 -4.06 1.13 -16.71
CA GLU A 61 -4.15 -0.21 -17.31
C GLU A 61 -5.54 -0.84 -17.20
N GLY A 62 -6.50 -0.17 -16.54
CA GLY A 62 -7.88 -0.63 -16.32
C GLY A 62 -8.94 0.13 -17.12
#